data_AF-A0A7S4SJG7-F1
#
_entry.id   AF-A0A7S4SJG7-F1
#
_cell.length_a   1.000
_cell.length_b   1.000
_cell.length_c   1.000
_cell.angle_alpha   90.00
_cell.angle_beta   90.00
_cell.angle_gamma   90.00
#
_symmetry.space_group_name_H-M   'P 1'
#
loop_
_entity.id
_entity.type
_entity.pdbx_description
1 polymer ?
#
loop_
_entity_poly.entity_id
_entity_poly.type
_entity_poly.pdbx_seq_one_letter_code
_entity_poly.pdbx_strand_id
1 'polypeptide(L)'
;MSLISLIDTRIGLFGYVVGGMDFSGAKLQSLLNATFFFAEVGIGIEKDEEITSDKVREWCAPPKFNCDLSIGKEQKRIKLSFSKTTPSGTLPKNCLEVVPDIRCSKDLVMTDGCGLISQDGLDFVWRSCMKYIQSREAEYAEKQNTKVPSQCDKTLCDNDIDGDGDGCEENSDNGLSENNSCPYTSFQGRIGGFKGMWVLDDRLDDGIKVVCRDSQKKINFPMRSLMSFSDDCKETGVDVVDADYDSFYDTVDVCSWDKHSKEGRLSRRIIQILEYRGVDVDFFRKCADDGTKWLCRLHEDSNSLLEYISKRHMEMTKRHSNNNSDIFHDNILFRMASAKMDINEPIYAQKILQLVKKEADTMREKGRYPLRKCKQMRLIPDHTQILKEGEAFIAVGYPNGKTDQKNVEKYDYIVTLRSPAYFGGDLLKLKLVNKRTLRSRCVDLEKSKGVPSVNKICSLYDGPYNDPFRFFDGLHTGLVINSRGERSAADMMSGGDYDGDEAWVCWDKQLCRLVQDHPAQDTSTNEFIVKKSHHEKVLASRVSLKQRAEFALHYRYHQTQLGKLSTALDSAMDQFGVDSPESIAVATQAFLQASI
;
A
#
# COMPACT_ATOMS: atom_id res chain seq x y z
N MET A 1 -21.56 9.07 30.26
CA MET A 1 -20.22 8.53 30.60
C MET A 1 -19.19 9.26 29.77
N SER A 2 -18.10 9.75 30.36
CA SER A 2 -16.98 10.27 29.56
C SER A 2 -16.35 9.08 28.81
N LEU A 3 -15.70 9.31 27.67
CA LEU A 3 -15.00 8.23 26.97
C LEU A 3 -13.98 7.56 27.91
N ILE A 4 -13.34 8.35 28.78
CA ILE A 4 -12.42 7.88 29.84
C ILE A 4 -13.14 6.91 30.79
N SER A 5 -14.37 7.21 31.22
CA SER A 5 -15.16 6.34 32.10
C SER A 5 -15.78 5.12 31.38
N LEU A 6 -15.59 4.98 30.07
CA LEU A 6 -15.95 3.79 29.30
C LEU A 6 -14.72 2.91 29.04
N ILE A 7 -13.52 3.47 29.16
CA ILE A 7 -12.24 2.82 28.89
C ILE A 7 -11.65 2.18 30.15
N ASP A 8 -11.89 2.80 31.31
CA ASP A 8 -11.42 2.32 32.62
C ASP A 8 -12.28 1.16 33.18
N THR A 9 -13.31 0.76 32.45
CA THR A 9 -14.37 -0.11 32.97
C THR A 9 -14.57 -1.27 32.02
N ARG A 10 -14.36 -2.49 32.51
CA ARG A 10 -14.88 -3.71 31.88
C ARG A 10 -16.39 -3.54 31.68
N ILE A 11 -16.84 -3.61 30.43
CA ILE A 11 -18.24 -3.33 30.09
C ILE A 11 -18.97 -4.65 29.91
N GLY A 12 -20.13 -4.79 30.56
CA GLY A 12 -21.08 -5.86 30.24
C GLY A 12 -21.78 -5.56 28.92
N LEU A 13 -21.60 -6.39 27.90
CA LEU A 13 -22.22 -6.23 26.59
C LEU A 13 -22.69 -7.59 26.06
N PHE A 14 -24.00 -7.73 25.80
CA PHE A 14 -24.62 -8.93 25.23
C PHE A 14 -24.25 -10.27 25.93
N GLY A 15 -24.08 -10.26 27.27
CA GLY A 15 -23.69 -11.45 28.03
C GLY A 15 -22.18 -11.71 28.10
N TYR A 16 -21.37 -10.80 27.56
CA TYR A 16 -19.92 -10.80 27.67
C TYR A 16 -19.44 -9.65 28.55
N VAL A 17 -18.26 -9.80 29.12
CA VAL A 17 -17.47 -8.72 29.72
C VAL A 17 -16.35 -8.40 28.75
N VAL A 18 -16.29 -7.16 28.29
CA VAL A 18 -15.33 -6.72 27.29
C VAL A 18 -14.31 -5.73 27.87
N GLY A 19 -13.04 -5.89 27.47
CA GLY A 19 -11.92 -4.99 27.77
C GLY A 19 -11.47 -4.21 26.52
N GLY A 20 -10.88 -3.03 26.71
CA GLY A 20 -10.41 -2.19 25.60
C GLY A 20 -9.03 -2.61 25.09
N MET A 21 -8.88 -2.76 23.76
CA MET A 21 -7.64 -3.21 23.12
C MET A 21 -6.85 -2.09 22.44
N ASP A 22 -7.50 -1.34 21.54
CA ASP A 22 -6.87 -0.27 20.77
C ASP A 22 -7.88 0.83 20.44
N PHE A 23 -7.35 2.04 20.26
CA PHE A 23 -8.06 3.24 19.90
C PHE A 23 -7.57 3.72 18.54
N SER A 24 -8.14 3.15 17.48
CA SER A 24 -7.81 3.58 16.13
C SER A 24 -8.57 4.86 15.77
N GLY A 25 -7.88 5.83 15.17
CA GLY A 25 -8.54 6.92 14.46
C GLY A 25 -9.18 6.40 13.17
N ALA A 26 -10.43 6.80 12.92
CA ALA A 26 -11.20 6.34 11.77
C ALA A 26 -10.56 6.69 10.43
N LYS A 27 -10.85 5.86 9.42
CA LYS A 27 -10.69 6.24 8.00
C LYS A 27 -11.71 7.34 7.67
N LEU A 28 -11.20 8.55 7.42
CA LEU A 28 -11.65 9.73 6.67
C LEU A 28 -13.11 9.92 6.13
N GLN A 29 -14.13 9.16 6.52
CA GLN A 29 -15.49 9.31 5.97
C GLN A 29 -16.64 9.29 6.97
N SER A 30 -16.41 9.00 8.25
CA SER A 30 -17.42 9.20 9.29
C SER A 30 -16.81 9.82 10.54
N LEU A 31 -17.52 10.75 11.15
CA LEU A 31 -17.20 11.35 12.46
C LEU A 31 -17.26 10.32 13.62
N LEU A 32 -17.39 9.02 13.32
CA LEU A 32 -17.47 7.92 14.28
C LEU A 32 -16.15 7.17 14.30
N ASN A 33 -15.43 7.27 15.41
CA ASN A 33 -14.15 6.61 15.65
C ASN A 33 -14.34 5.13 16.03
N ALA A 34 -13.41 4.27 15.61
CA ALA A 34 -13.43 2.85 15.95
C ALA A 34 -12.58 2.57 17.20
N THR A 35 -13.25 2.16 18.28
CA THR A 35 -12.61 1.57 19.46
C THR A 35 -12.74 0.05 19.37
N PHE A 36 -11.64 -0.67 19.56
CA PHE A 36 -11.64 -2.13 19.58
C PHE A 36 -11.80 -2.64 21.00
N PHE A 37 -12.78 -3.52 21.20
CA PHE A 37 -13.02 -4.24 22.44
C PHE A 37 -12.77 -5.73 22.23
N PHE A 38 -12.27 -6.41 23.25
CA PHE A 38 -12.05 -7.85 23.28
C PHE A 38 -12.94 -8.48 24.36
N ALA A 39 -13.61 -9.58 24.04
CA ALA A 39 -14.44 -10.30 25.00
C ALA A 39 -13.52 -11.13 25.91
N GLU A 40 -13.44 -10.75 27.19
CA GLU A 40 -12.55 -11.40 28.15
C GLU A 40 -13.21 -12.62 28.80
N VAL A 41 -14.49 -12.49 29.15
CA VAL A 41 -15.33 -13.55 29.71
C VAL A 41 -16.75 -13.42 29.18
N GLY A 42 -17.55 -14.50 29.20
CA GLY A 42 -18.95 -14.43 28.79
C GLY A 42 -19.54 -15.77 28.44
N ILE A 43 -20.78 -15.74 27.94
CA ILE A 43 -21.50 -16.94 27.51
C ILE A 43 -20.69 -17.65 26.41
N GLY A 44 -20.35 -18.93 26.64
CA GLY A 44 -19.61 -19.75 25.68
C GLY A 44 -18.08 -19.56 25.70
N ILE A 45 -17.54 -18.84 26.68
CA ILE A 45 -16.11 -18.82 26.99
C ILE A 45 -15.91 -19.64 28.26
N GLU A 46 -15.20 -20.77 28.15
CA GLU A 46 -14.92 -21.60 29.31
C GLU A 46 -13.90 -20.94 30.24
N LYS A 47 -13.90 -21.32 31.51
CA LYS A 47 -13.08 -20.65 32.54
C LYS A 47 -11.58 -20.72 32.27
N ASP A 48 -11.12 -21.79 31.63
CA ASP A 48 -9.73 -22.00 31.21
C ASP A 48 -9.38 -21.32 29.88
N GLU A 49 -10.38 -20.83 29.13
CA GLU A 49 -10.24 -20.04 27.91
C GLU A 49 -10.31 -18.52 28.15
N GLU A 50 -10.59 -18.08 29.39
CA GLU A 50 -10.66 -16.67 29.75
C GLU A 50 -9.30 -15.97 29.56
N ILE A 51 -9.25 -14.98 28.67
CA ILE A 51 -8.05 -14.19 28.38
C ILE A 51 -8.38 -12.71 28.55
N THR A 52 -7.54 -11.98 29.27
CA THR A 52 -7.72 -10.53 29.43
C THR A 52 -7.22 -9.78 28.20
N SER A 53 -7.83 -8.64 27.89
CA SER A 53 -7.35 -7.72 26.85
C SER A 53 -5.89 -7.30 27.07
N ASP A 54 -5.46 -7.21 28.32
CA ASP A 54 -4.06 -6.99 28.69
C ASP A 54 -3.13 -8.11 28.19
N LYS A 55 -3.51 -9.38 28.38
CA LYS A 55 -2.74 -10.53 27.87
C LYS A 55 -2.68 -10.55 26.35
N VAL A 56 -3.80 -10.25 25.67
CA VAL A 56 -3.81 -10.17 24.19
C VAL A 56 -2.90 -9.05 23.71
N ARG A 57 -2.91 -7.90 24.39
CA ARG A 57 -2.01 -6.78 24.09
C ARG A 57 -0.55 -7.13 24.31
N GLU A 58 -0.23 -7.84 25.39
CA GLU A 58 1.12 -8.37 25.63
C GLU A 58 1.53 -9.37 24.54
N TRP A 59 0.62 -10.21 24.05
CA TRP A 59 0.90 -11.09 22.92
C TRP A 59 1.16 -10.32 21.61
N CYS A 60 0.41 -9.23 21.35
CA CYS A 60 0.64 -8.36 20.19
C CYS A 60 1.93 -7.53 20.31
N ALA A 61 2.41 -7.25 21.52
CA ALA A 61 3.62 -6.48 21.78
C ALA A 61 4.37 -7.00 23.02
N PRO A 62 5.08 -8.15 22.92
CA PRO A 62 5.64 -8.84 24.08
C PRO A 62 6.62 -7.95 24.86
N PRO A 63 6.29 -7.55 26.11
CA PRO A 63 7.14 -6.64 26.89
C PRO A 63 8.54 -7.20 27.12
N LYS A 64 8.66 -8.54 27.20
CA LYS A 64 9.91 -9.28 27.35
C LYS A 64 10.96 -8.90 26.30
N PHE A 65 10.54 -8.69 25.05
CA PHE A 65 11.43 -8.37 23.92
C PHE A 65 11.40 -6.87 23.53
N ASN A 66 10.58 -6.07 24.22
CA ASN A 66 10.22 -4.71 23.81
C ASN A 66 10.11 -3.75 25.01
N CYS A 67 10.96 -3.92 26.02
CA CYS A 67 10.87 -3.25 27.32
C CYS A 67 11.14 -1.73 27.26
N ASP A 68 11.78 -1.26 26.19
CA ASP A 68 12.14 0.12 25.91
C ASP A 68 11.07 0.87 25.09
N LEU A 69 9.99 0.20 24.68
CA LEU A 69 8.92 0.85 23.94
C LEU A 69 8.24 1.92 24.78
N SER A 70 8.17 3.12 24.23
CA SER A 70 7.29 4.15 24.75
C SER A 70 5.83 3.82 24.43
N ILE A 71 4.89 4.32 25.23
CA ILE A 71 3.45 4.13 25.00
C ILE A 71 3.02 4.50 23.58
N GLY A 72 3.57 5.60 23.04
CA GLY A 72 3.26 6.03 21.67
C GLY A 72 3.77 5.07 20.61
N LYS A 73 4.92 4.43 20.83
CA LYS A 73 5.42 3.39 19.92
C LYS A 73 4.60 2.11 20.05
N GLU A 74 4.38 1.62 21.26
CA GLU A 74 3.63 0.39 21.53
C GLU A 74 2.21 0.45 20.93
N GLN A 75 1.46 1.54 21.14
CA GLN A 75 0.13 1.68 20.54
C GLN A 75 0.17 1.64 19.01
N LYS A 76 1.16 2.29 18.38
CA LYS A 76 1.36 2.20 16.92
C LYS A 76 1.67 0.78 16.46
N ARG A 77 2.27 -0.07 17.30
CA ARG A 77 2.61 -1.48 16.98
C ARG A 77 1.41 -2.39 17.17
N ILE A 78 0.66 -2.25 18.26
CA ILE A 78 -0.60 -2.96 18.49
C ILE A 78 -1.59 -2.70 17.36
N LYS A 79 -1.67 -1.45 16.88
CA LYS A 79 -2.49 -1.08 15.71
C LYS A 79 -2.17 -1.91 14.46
N LEU A 80 -0.94 -2.41 14.31
CA LEU A 80 -0.56 -3.25 13.16
C LEU A 80 -1.35 -4.57 13.16
N SER A 81 -1.63 -5.15 14.33
CA SER A 81 -2.41 -6.39 14.49
C SER A 81 -3.88 -6.24 14.07
N PHE A 82 -4.39 -5.01 13.96
CA PHE A 82 -5.75 -4.71 13.47
C PHE A 82 -5.78 -4.30 11.99
N SER A 83 -4.65 -4.41 11.28
CA SER A 83 -4.61 -4.17 9.84
C SER A 83 -5.46 -5.20 9.12
N LYS A 84 -6.23 -4.79 8.10
CA LYS A 84 -6.90 -5.75 7.22
C LYS A 84 -5.86 -6.40 6.30
N THR A 85 -5.48 -7.63 6.62
CA THR A 85 -4.53 -8.47 5.88
C THR A 85 -5.16 -9.80 5.48
N THR A 86 -4.49 -10.51 4.59
CA THR A 86 -4.79 -11.90 4.26
C THR A 86 -3.62 -12.77 4.73
N PRO A 87 -3.84 -13.70 5.68
CA PRO A 87 -2.83 -14.67 6.06
C PRO A 87 -2.38 -15.48 4.84
N SER A 88 -1.07 -15.56 4.63
CA SER A 88 -0.45 -15.99 3.37
C SER A 88 0.71 -16.97 3.62
N GLY A 89 0.55 -17.84 4.63
CA GLY A 89 1.48 -18.93 4.92
C GLY A 89 2.49 -18.62 6.02
N THR A 90 2.90 -19.66 6.75
CA THR A 90 3.92 -19.58 7.79
C THR A 90 5.29 -19.91 7.22
N LEU A 91 6.24 -19.00 7.39
CA LEU A 91 7.58 -19.14 6.87
C LEU A 91 8.33 -20.35 7.49
N PRO A 92 9.12 -21.08 6.70
CA PRO A 92 10.02 -22.11 7.23
C PRO A 92 11.06 -21.53 8.20
N LYS A 93 11.70 -22.42 8.97
CA LYS A 93 12.82 -22.02 9.84
C LYS A 93 14.00 -21.52 9.03
N ASN A 94 14.74 -20.55 9.56
CA ASN A 94 16.00 -20.04 9.00
C ASN A 94 15.90 -19.59 7.53
N CYS A 95 14.77 -19.00 7.11
CA CYS A 95 14.57 -18.50 5.76
C CYS A 95 14.56 -16.97 5.67
N LEU A 96 14.54 -16.28 6.81
CA LEU A 96 14.47 -14.83 6.92
C LEU A 96 15.77 -14.27 7.48
N GLU A 97 16.35 -13.33 6.76
CA GLU A 97 17.56 -12.61 7.17
C GLU A 97 17.27 -11.12 7.34
N VAL A 98 17.85 -10.51 8.38
CA VAL A 98 17.79 -9.07 8.63
C VAL A 98 19.10 -8.45 8.19
N VAL A 99 19.01 -7.41 7.36
CA VAL A 99 20.17 -6.76 6.74
C VAL A 99 20.14 -5.25 7.00
N PRO A 100 21.30 -4.59 7.13
CA PRO A 100 21.32 -3.15 7.29
C PRO A 100 20.67 -2.43 6.12
N ASP A 101 20.00 -1.31 6.38
CA ASP A 101 19.57 -0.41 5.32
C ASP A 101 20.74 0.11 4.48
N ILE A 102 20.47 0.40 3.20
CA ILE A 102 21.41 1.20 2.40
C ILE A 102 21.38 2.62 2.96
N ARG A 103 22.55 3.20 3.23
CA ARG A 103 22.68 4.54 3.79
C ARG A 103 23.57 5.42 2.92
N CYS A 104 23.29 6.71 2.88
CA CYS A 104 24.12 7.70 2.21
C CYS A 104 25.32 8.13 3.08
N SER A 105 26.16 9.02 2.55
CA SER A 105 27.29 9.62 3.27
C SER A 105 26.89 10.42 4.52
N LYS A 106 25.62 10.87 4.62
CA LYS A 106 25.05 11.57 5.77
C LYS A 106 24.33 10.64 6.75
N ASP A 107 24.49 9.32 6.62
CA ASP A 107 23.84 8.29 7.44
C ASP A 107 22.30 8.26 7.32
N LEU A 108 21.73 8.89 6.29
CA LEU A 108 20.29 8.81 5.99
C LEU A 108 19.96 7.51 5.25
N VAL A 109 18.81 6.93 5.58
CA VAL A 109 18.33 5.67 5.00
C VAL A 109 17.82 5.88 3.56
N MET A 110 18.24 5.01 2.66
CA MET A 110 17.92 5.04 1.22
C MET A 110 16.93 3.94 0.79
N THR A 111 16.62 2.99 1.67
CA THR A 111 15.77 1.81 1.41
C THR A 111 14.64 1.64 2.43
N ASP A 112 14.23 2.72 3.10
CA ASP A 112 13.32 2.68 4.25
C ASP A 112 12.04 1.91 3.93
N GLY A 113 11.82 0.78 4.62
CA GLY A 113 10.58 0.03 4.53
C GLY A 113 10.50 -1.00 3.39
N CYS A 114 11.56 -1.24 2.63
CA CYS A 114 11.52 -2.20 1.51
C CYS A 114 12.59 -3.30 1.62
N GLY A 115 12.14 -4.54 1.63
CA GLY A 115 12.94 -5.76 1.64
C GLY A 115 12.85 -6.52 0.32
N LEU A 116 13.48 -7.69 0.27
CA LEU A 116 13.55 -8.55 -0.91
C LEU A 116 12.98 -9.94 -0.62
N ILE A 117 12.53 -10.65 -1.65
CA ILE A 117 12.03 -12.02 -1.54
C ILE A 117 12.45 -12.84 -2.77
N SER A 118 12.78 -14.12 -2.57
CA SER A 118 13.05 -15.05 -3.67
C SER A 118 11.79 -15.36 -4.48
N GLN A 119 11.96 -15.88 -5.70
CA GLN A 119 10.83 -16.36 -6.51
C GLN A 119 10.04 -17.45 -5.76
N ASP A 120 10.73 -18.43 -5.17
CA ASP A 120 10.10 -19.49 -4.39
C ASP A 120 9.34 -18.95 -3.17
N GLY A 121 9.90 -17.94 -2.49
CA GLY A 121 9.23 -17.25 -1.39
C GLY A 121 7.97 -16.52 -1.84
N LEU A 122 8.04 -15.81 -2.97
CA LEU A 122 6.91 -15.08 -3.52
C LEU A 122 5.78 -16.02 -3.99
N ASP A 123 6.15 -17.12 -4.64
CA ASP A 123 5.24 -18.19 -5.05
C ASP A 123 4.57 -18.83 -3.83
N PHE A 124 5.34 -19.14 -2.79
CA PHE A 124 4.83 -19.68 -1.54
C PHE A 124 3.77 -18.77 -0.91
N VAL A 125 4.08 -17.47 -0.77
CA VAL A 125 3.17 -16.48 -0.19
C VAL A 125 1.90 -16.36 -1.03
N TRP A 126 2.03 -16.26 -2.36
CA TRP A 126 0.89 -16.12 -3.25
C TRP A 126 -0.03 -17.34 -3.24
N ARG A 127 0.53 -18.55 -3.37
CA ARG A 127 -0.27 -19.80 -3.34
C ARG A 127 -0.98 -19.95 -2.02
N SER A 128 -0.31 -19.66 -0.90
CA SER A 128 -0.90 -19.73 0.43
C SER A 128 -2.03 -18.70 0.61
N CYS A 129 -1.83 -17.48 0.11
CA CYS A 129 -2.85 -16.43 0.09
C CYS A 129 -4.10 -16.87 -0.70
N MET A 130 -3.91 -17.42 -1.91
CA MET A 130 -5.02 -17.84 -2.75
C MET A 130 -5.77 -19.05 -2.17
N LYS A 131 -5.06 -20.02 -1.60
CA LYS A 131 -5.66 -21.16 -0.88
C LYS A 131 -6.53 -20.69 0.30
N TYR A 132 -6.03 -19.72 1.08
CA TYR A 132 -6.81 -19.13 2.18
C TYR A 132 -8.07 -18.41 1.68
N ILE A 133 -7.99 -17.66 0.59
CA ILE A 133 -9.16 -16.98 0.01
C ILE A 133 -10.20 -18.03 -0.45
N GLN A 134 -9.77 -19.05 -1.18
CA GLN A 134 -10.65 -20.13 -1.65
C GLN A 134 -11.32 -20.87 -0.49
N SER A 135 -10.59 -21.17 0.60
CA SER A 135 -11.17 -21.85 1.76
C SER A 135 -12.22 -21.00 2.46
N ARG A 136 -11.98 -19.68 2.58
CA ARG A 136 -12.95 -18.74 3.15
C ARG A 136 -14.20 -18.61 2.29
N GLU A 137 -14.04 -18.53 0.97
CA GLU A 137 -15.16 -18.46 0.03
C GLU A 137 -16.04 -19.73 0.10
N ALA A 138 -15.43 -20.91 0.18
CA ALA A 138 -16.14 -22.18 0.36
C ALA A 138 -16.93 -22.22 1.69
N GLU A 139 -16.32 -21.81 2.80
CA GLU A 139 -16.98 -21.73 4.11
C GLU A 139 -18.17 -20.74 4.11
N TYR A 140 -18.03 -19.61 3.42
CA TYR A 140 -19.12 -18.65 3.26
C TYR A 140 -20.28 -19.22 2.42
N ALA A 141 -19.98 -19.94 1.33
CA ALA A 141 -20.98 -20.56 0.48
C ALA A 141 -21.78 -21.64 1.23
N GLU A 142 -21.10 -22.48 2.03
CA GLU A 142 -21.74 -23.50 2.87
C GLU A 142 -22.69 -22.89 3.92
N LYS A 143 -22.28 -21.78 4.56
CA LYS A 143 -23.10 -21.03 5.52
C LYS A 143 -24.31 -20.33 4.90
N GLN A 144 -24.28 -20.06 3.59
CA GLN A 144 -25.44 -19.49 2.87
C GLN A 144 -26.42 -20.57 2.42
N ASN A 145 -25.93 -21.72 1.98
CA ASN A 145 -26.78 -22.87 1.61
C ASN A 145 -27.54 -23.47 2.80
N THR A 146 -27.04 -23.32 4.03
CA THR A 146 -27.73 -23.76 5.26
C THR A 146 -28.85 -22.81 5.73
N LYS A 147 -29.10 -21.68 5.04
CA LYS A 147 -30.12 -20.68 5.40
C LYS A 147 -31.37 -20.66 4.51
N VAL A 148 -31.59 -21.63 3.64
CA VAL A 148 -32.87 -21.80 2.94
C VAL A 148 -33.72 -22.83 3.69
N PRO A 149 -34.82 -22.45 4.37
CA PRO A 149 -35.82 -23.41 4.78
C PRO A 149 -36.46 -23.98 3.51
N SER A 150 -36.35 -25.29 3.33
CA SER A 150 -37.09 -26.05 2.33
C SER A 150 -38.60 -25.96 2.64
N GLN A 151 -39.29 -25.04 1.99
CA GLN A 151 -40.75 -25.04 1.90
C GLN A 151 -41.18 -24.28 0.65
N CYS A 152 -41.41 -25.01 -0.45
CA CYS A 152 -42.68 -24.95 -1.18
C CYS A 152 -42.78 -26.06 -2.21
N ASP A 153 -44.02 -26.49 -2.42
CA ASP A 153 -44.49 -27.76 -2.95
C ASP A 153 -44.03 -28.14 -4.36
N LYS A 154 -43.82 -29.46 -4.50
CA LYS A 154 -43.96 -30.17 -5.77
C LYS A 154 -45.43 -30.13 -6.20
N THR A 155 -45.74 -29.46 -7.31
CA THR A 155 -46.77 -29.93 -8.27
C THR A 155 -46.72 -29.18 -9.59
N LEU A 156 -46.66 -29.94 -10.68
CA LEU A 156 -47.15 -29.65 -12.05
C LEU A 156 -46.36 -28.55 -12.79
N CYS A 157 -45.69 -28.80 -13.91
CA CYS A 157 -46.19 -29.46 -15.11
C CYS A 157 -45.02 -29.89 -16.02
N ASP A 158 -45.15 -31.11 -16.55
CA ASP A 158 -44.44 -31.58 -17.72
C ASP A 158 -44.85 -30.72 -18.93
N ASN A 159 -43.89 -30.42 -19.81
CA ASN A 159 -44.05 -30.56 -21.25
C ASN A 159 -42.67 -30.46 -21.92
N ASP A 160 -42.37 -31.52 -22.64
CA ASP A 160 -41.24 -31.74 -23.53
C ASP A 160 -41.09 -30.62 -24.57
N ILE A 161 -39.85 -30.33 -24.97
CA ILE A 161 -39.41 -30.16 -26.37
C ILE A 161 -37.92 -30.52 -26.42
N ASP A 162 -37.63 -31.50 -27.26
CA ASP A 162 -36.33 -32.06 -27.59
C ASP A 162 -35.42 -31.09 -28.38
N GLY A 163 -34.11 -31.33 -28.27
CA GLY A 163 -33.18 -31.31 -29.42
C GLY A 163 -32.35 -30.05 -29.64
N ASP A 164 -31.11 -30.07 -29.13
CA ASP A 164 -29.85 -29.99 -29.92
C ASP A 164 -28.71 -29.43 -29.04
N GLY A 165 -27.99 -30.36 -28.40
CA GLY A 165 -26.79 -30.06 -27.63
C GLY A 165 -25.57 -30.03 -28.53
N ASP A 166 -25.09 -28.82 -28.85
CA ASP A 166 -23.75 -28.60 -29.34
C ASP A 166 -22.80 -28.39 -28.15
N GLY A 167 -21.68 -29.11 -28.18
CA GLY A 167 -20.78 -29.32 -27.05
C GLY A 167 -19.98 -28.06 -26.71
N CYS A 168 -20.33 -27.42 -25.60
CA CYS A 168 -19.45 -26.50 -24.90
C CYS A 168 -18.82 -27.26 -23.73
N GLU A 169 -17.57 -27.71 -23.90
CA GLU A 169 -16.75 -28.21 -22.79
C GLU A 169 -16.63 -27.13 -21.71
N GLU A 170 -17.38 -27.29 -20.62
CA GLU A 170 -17.15 -26.57 -19.37
C GLU A 170 -15.82 -27.06 -18.78
N ASN A 171 -14.73 -26.36 -19.09
CA ASN A 171 -13.46 -26.46 -18.37
C ASN A 171 -13.69 -26.05 -16.90
N SER A 172 -14.12 -27.01 -16.11
CA SER A 172 -14.32 -26.96 -14.67
C SER A 172 -13.11 -27.57 -13.96
N ASP A 173 -11.92 -27.01 -14.21
CA ASP A 173 -10.77 -27.27 -13.33
C ASP A 173 -9.75 -26.12 -13.38
N ASN A 174 -9.91 -25.15 -12.48
CA ASN A 174 -8.92 -24.08 -12.22
C ASN A 174 -8.27 -24.31 -10.85
N GLY A 175 -7.90 -25.55 -10.54
CA GLY A 175 -7.06 -25.86 -9.39
C GLY A 175 -5.72 -25.10 -9.47
N LEU A 176 -5.31 -24.46 -8.36
CA LEU A 176 -3.96 -23.92 -8.23
C LEU A 176 -2.95 -25.08 -8.25
N SER A 177 -2.39 -25.36 -9.43
CA SER A 177 -1.35 -26.38 -9.55
C SER A 177 -0.05 -25.94 -8.85
N GLU A 178 0.77 -26.90 -8.41
CA GLU A 178 2.10 -26.62 -7.84
C GLU A 178 3.04 -25.88 -8.82
N ASN A 179 2.71 -25.85 -10.11
CA ASN A 179 3.51 -25.21 -11.16
C ASN A 179 3.13 -23.75 -11.43
N ASN A 180 2.10 -23.19 -10.78
CA ASN A 180 1.69 -21.81 -11.02
C ASN A 180 2.64 -20.85 -10.29
N SER A 181 3.40 -20.05 -11.03
CA SER A 181 4.21 -18.97 -10.48
C SER A 181 3.35 -17.77 -10.08
N CYS A 182 3.83 -16.98 -9.12
CA CYS A 182 3.20 -15.75 -8.71
C CYS A 182 3.09 -14.79 -9.91
N PRO A 183 1.90 -14.21 -10.20
CA PRO A 183 1.73 -13.23 -11.26
C PRO A 183 2.25 -11.82 -10.89
N TYR A 184 2.64 -11.64 -9.63
CA TYR A 184 3.06 -10.37 -9.03
C TYR A 184 4.57 -10.37 -8.80
N THR A 185 5.14 -9.18 -8.65
CA THR A 185 6.59 -9.01 -8.42
C THR A 185 6.91 -8.34 -7.09
N SER A 186 5.89 -7.93 -6.37
CA SER A 186 6.01 -7.39 -5.02
C SER A 186 4.69 -7.41 -4.28
N PHE A 187 4.76 -7.32 -2.96
CA PHE A 187 3.60 -7.12 -2.10
C PHE A 187 3.94 -6.21 -0.93
N GLN A 188 2.92 -5.51 -0.44
CA GLN A 188 2.93 -4.86 0.86
C GLN A 188 2.38 -5.85 1.88
N GLY A 189 3.05 -6.02 3.01
CA GLY A 189 2.61 -6.99 4.01
C GLY A 189 3.17 -6.74 5.41
N ARG A 190 2.97 -7.74 6.26
CA ARG A 190 3.60 -7.88 7.57
C ARG A 190 4.19 -9.28 7.64
N ILE A 191 5.34 -9.40 8.30
CA ILE A 191 5.96 -10.68 8.61
C ILE A 191 6.42 -10.55 10.06
N GLY A 192 5.64 -11.09 11.00
CA GLY A 192 5.85 -10.87 12.43
C GLY A 192 6.07 -9.39 12.77
N GLY A 193 7.30 -9.05 13.16
CA GLY A 193 7.70 -7.72 13.61
C GLY A 193 8.00 -6.72 12.50
N PHE A 194 8.02 -7.19 11.25
CA PHE A 194 8.42 -6.43 10.08
C PHE A 194 7.20 -5.87 9.33
N LYS A 195 7.30 -4.60 8.93
CA LYS A 195 6.30 -3.90 8.10
C LYS A 195 6.97 -3.27 6.89
N GLY A 196 6.38 -3.48 5.73
CA GLY A 196 6.70 -2.71 4.54
C GLY A 196 6.37 -3.44 3.24
N MET A 197 7.24 -3.24 2.25
CA MET A 197 7.22 -3.91 0.96
C MET A 197 8.25 -5.04 0.90
N TRP A 198 7.92 -6.10 0.17
CA TRP A 198 8.88 -7.10 -0.29
C TRP A 198 8.79 -7.20 -1.80
N VAL A 199 9.96 -7.12 -2.43
CA VAL A 199 10.11 -7.06 -3.89
C VAL A 199 10.92 -8.26 -4.37
N LEU A 200 10.51 -8.85 -5.49
CA LEU A 200 11.19 -9.97 -6.12
C LEU A 200 12.64 -9.60 -6.43
N ASP A 201 13.55 -10.48 -6.01
CA ASP A 201 14.92 -10.47 -6.49
C ASP A 201 15.34 -11.90 -6.82
N ASP A 202 15.29 -12.25 -8.11
CA ASP A 202 15.67 -13.56 -8.66
C ASP A 202 17.10 -14.01 -8.31
N ARG A 203 17.95 -13.10 -7.81
CA ARG A 203 19.30 -13.44 -7.34
C ARG A 203 19.28 -14.19 -6.01
N LEU A 204 18.19 -14.08 -5.25
CA LEU A 204 17.89 -14.91 -4.10
C LEU A 204 17.42 -16.29 -4.60
N ASP A 205 18.31 -17.04 -5.24
CA ASP A 205 18.01 -18.38 -5.78
C ASP A 205 18.10 -19.44 -4.66
N ASP A 206 17.55 -20.63 -4.90
CA ASP A 206 17.55 -21.81 -4.02
C ASP A 206 16.65 -21.68 -2.77
N GLY A 207 15.34 -21.85 -2.97
CA GLY A 207 14.36 -22.00 -1.90
C GLY A 207 13.68 -20.71 -1.42
N ILE A 208 12.81 -20.86 -0.42
CA ILE A 208 12.10 -19.74 0.21
C ILE A 208 13.12 -18.91 0.98
N LYS A 209 13.35 -17.66 0.55
CA LYS A 209 14.26 -16.70 1.18
C LYS A 209 13.59 -15.34 1.27
N VAL A 210 13.70 -14.72 2.44
CA VAL A 210 13.14 -13.40 2.73
C VAL A 210 14.24 -12.53 3.32
N VAL A 211 14.41 -11.33 2.77
CA VAL A 211 15.33 -10.33 3.29
C VAL A 211 14.53 -9.17 3.83
N CYS A 212 14.70 -8.91 5.13
CA CYS A 212 14.15 -7.74 5.81
C CYS A 212 15.25 -6.72 6.07
N ARG A 213 14.93 -5.42 6.01
CA ARG A 213 15.84 -4.34 6.41
C ARG A 213 15.56 -3.84 7.82
N ASP A 214 16.55 -3.25 8.47
CA ASP A 214 16.41 -2.68 9.83
C ASP A 214 15.20 -1.75 9.94
N SER A 215 15.02 -0.88 8.96
CA SER A 215 13.89 0.05 8.85
C SER A 215 12.53 -0.65 8.88
N GLN A 216 12.42 -1.88 8.38
CA GLN A 216 11.17 -2.65 8.42
C GLN A 216 10.85 -3.18 9.81
N LYS A 217 11.84 -3.40 10.68
CA LYS A 217 11.66 -3.96 12.04
C LYS A 217 10.96 -2.91 12.92
N LYS A 218 9.68 -3.13 13.21
CA LYS A 218 8.86 -2.20 14.01
C LYS A 218 8.73 -2.66 15.47
N ILE A 219 8.79 -3.96 15.70
CA ILE A 219 8.68 -4.61 17.00
C ILE A 219 9.46 -5.94 16.98
N ASN A 220 9.96 -6.38 18.14
CA ASN A 220 10.67 -7.66 18.26
C ASN A 220 9.70 -8.79 18.60
N PHE A 221 9.82 -9.91 17.89
CA PHE A 221 9.13 -11.17 18.19
C PHE A 221 10.11 -12.35 18.14
N PRO A 222 9.84 -13.42 18.91
CA PRO A 222 10.54 -14.68 18.80
C PRO A 222 10.08 -15.45 17.56
N MET A 223 10.81 -15.28 16.46
CA MET A 223 10.48 -15.88 15.16
C MET A 223 11.45 -17.02 14.85
N ARG A 224 10.93 -18.17 14.42
CA ARG A 224 11.75 -19.33 14.03
C ARG A 224 12.31 -19.21 12.62
N SER A 225 11.71 -18.36 11.79
CA SER A 225 12.17 -18.06 10.44
C SER A 225 13.48 -17.27 10.40
N LEU A 226 13.84 -16.56 11.47
CA LEU A 226 15.08 -15.76 11.54
C LEU A 226 16.35 -16.63 11.57
N MET A 227 17.27 -16.40 10.63
CA MET A 227 18.52 -17.17 10.51
C MET A 227 19.50 -16.95 11.68
N SER A 228 19.57 -15.72 12.21
CA SER A 228 20.52 -15.31 13.26
C SER A 228 19.83 -14.95 14.58
N PHE A 229 18.66 -15.53 14.86
CA PHE A 229 17.90 -15.19 16.08
C PHE A 229 18.69 -15.38 17.39
N SER A 230 19.72 -16.23 17.36
CA SER A 230 20.64 -16.47 18.48
C SER A 230 21.60 -15.30 18.77
N ASP A 231 21.75 -14.31 17.88
CA ASP A 231 22.70 -13.20 18.08
C ASP A 231 22.02 -11.90 18.54
N ASP A 232 20.82 -11.56 18.05
CA ASP A 232 20.04 -10.41 18.55
C ASP A 232 19.63 -10.57 20.03
N CYS A 233 19.39 -11.81 20.49
CA CYS A 233 19.04 -12.09 21.89
C CYS A 233 20.26 -12.09 22.82
N LYS A 234 21.47 -12.35 22.29
CA LYS A 234 22.73 -12.22 23.06
C LYS A 234 23.05 -10.76 23.38
N GLU A 235 22.69 -9.83 22.50
CA GLU A 235 22.86 -8.39 22.76
C GLU A 235 21.82 -7.83 23.74
N THR A 236 20.60 -8.38 23.77
CA THR A 236 19.55 -7.96 24.72
C THR A 236 19.63 -8.66 26.08
N GLY A 237 20.36 -9.78 26.19
CA GLY A 237 20.50 -10.56 27.43
C GLY A 237 19.21 -11.27 27.86
N VAL A 238 18.27 -11.50 26.94
CA VAL A 238 16.97 -12.11 27.22
C VAL A 238 16.96 -13.58 26.78
N ASP A 239 16.76 -14.49 27.72
CA ASP A 239 16.62 -15.92 27.44
C ASP A 239 15.27 -16.22 26.74
N VAL A 240 15.34 -16.80 25.54
CA VAL A 240 14.17 -17.24 24.76
C VAL A 240 13.90 -18.71 25.06
N VAL A 241 12.67 -19.03 25.45
CA VAL A 241 12.22 -20.40 25.73
C VAL A 241 11.16 -20.85 24.72
N ASP A 242 10.93 -22.15 24.63
CA ASP A 242 9.95 -22.70 23.68
C ASP A 242 8.53 -22.11 23.85
N ALA A 243 8.16 -21.76 25.08
CA ALA A 243 6.87 -21.15 25.41
C ALA A 243 6.70 -19.71 24.88
N ASP A 244 7.77 -19.05 24.44
CA ASP A 244 7.69 -17.71 23.86
C ASP A 244 7.26 -17.73 22.39
N TYR A 245 7.38 -18.88 21.71
CA TYR A 245 7.11 -18.99 20.27
C TYR A 245 5.64 -19.17 19.96
N ASP A 246 5.19 -18.41 18.96
CA ASP A 246 3.90 -18.59 18.31
C ASP A 246 4.09 -18.59 16.79
N SER A 247 3.51 -19.59 16.11
CA SER A 247 3.55 -19.69 14.64
C SER A 247 2.98 -18.48 13.91
N PHE A 248 2.10 -17.69 14.55
CA PHE A 248 1.60 -16.44 13.99
C PHE A 248 2.71 -15.41 13.77
N TYR A 249 3.78 -15.44 14.57
CA TYR A 249 4.92 -14.52 14.39
C TYR A 249 5.73 -14.82 13.14
N ASP A 250 5.69 -16.05 12.63
CA ASP A 250 6.33 -16.46 11.38
C ASP A 250 5.38 -16.40 10.17
N THR A 251 4.13 -15.96 10.36
CA THR A 251 3.13 -15.90 9.29
C THR A 251 3.28 -14.62 8.47
N VAL A 252 3.22 -14.76 7.14
CA VAL A 252 3.18 -13.64 6.21
C VAL A 252 1.74 -13.16 6.07
N ASP A 253 1.50 -11.89 6.33
CA ASP A 253 0.21 -11.22 6.22
C ASP A 253 0.23 -10.23 5.06
N VAL A 254 -0.39 -10.59 3.94
CA VAL A 254 -0.41 -9.71 2.76
C VAL A 254 -1.46 -8.62 2.94
N CYS A 255 -1.04 -7.36 2.89
CA CYS A 255 -1.93 -6.20 2.81
C CYS A 255 -2.41 -5.98 1.37
N SER A 256 -1.48 -6.00 0.42
CA SER A 256 -1.80 -5.82 -1.00
C SER A 256 -0.64 -6.17 -1.93
N TRP A 257 -0.96 -6.94 -2.95
CA TRP A 257 -0.08 -7.19 -4.10
C TRP A 257 0.17 -5.94 -4.91
N ASP A 258 1.27 -5.93 -5.67
CA ASP A 258 1.40 -4.97 -6.75
C ASP A 258 0.26 -5.12 -7.76
N LYS A 259 -0.13 -3.99 -8.33
CA LYS A 259 -1.27 -3.91 -9.23
C LYS A 259 -0.84 -3.13 -10.46
N HIS A 260 -1.58 -3.34 -11.54
CA HIS A 260 -1.49 -2.44 -12.68
C HIS A 260 -1.66 -0.99 -12.21
N SER A 261 -0.67 -0.18 -12.53
CA SER A 261 -0.64 1.23 -12.15
C SER A 261 -1.89 1.93 -12.67
N LYS A 262 -2.60 2.62 -11.78
CA LYS A 262 -3.81 3.37 -12.14
C LYS A 262 -3.44 4.58 -12.98
N GLU A 263 -4.32 4.98 -13.89
CA GLU A 263 -4.14 6.23 -14.64
C GLU A 263 -4.02 7.41 -13.68
N GLY A 264 -2.99 8.23 -13.90
CA GLY A 264 -2.71 9.42 -13.15
C GLY A 264 -3.60 10.56 -13.60
N ARG A 265 -4.09 11.34 -12.64
CA ARG A 265 -4.91 12.53 -12.88
C ARG A 265 -4.25 13.71 -12.20
N LEU A 266 -4.51 14.91 -12.72
CA LEU A 266 -4.22 16.13 -11.97
C LEU A 266 -5.08 16.18 -10.69
N SER A 267 -4.71 17.06 -9.79
CA SER A 267 -5.50 17.45 -8.62
C SER A 267 -5.21 18.92 -8.35
N ARG A 268 -6.07 19.59 -7.58
CA ARG A 268 -5.84 21.00 -7.18
C ARG A 268 -4.40 21.22 -6.68
N ARG A 269 -3.93 20.38 -5.75
CA ARG A 269 -2.57 20.46 -5.21
C ARG A 269 -1.48 20.30 -6.26
N ILE A 270 -1.64 19.32 -7.16
CA ILE A 270 -0.66 19.08 -8.23
C ILE A 270 -0.63 20.26 -9.20
N ILE A 271 -1.79 20.85 -9.51
CA ILE A 271 -1.88 22.03 -10.39
C ILE A 271 -1.15 23.22 -9.76
N GLN A 272 -1.41 23.53 -8.49
CA GLN A 272 -0.75 24.62 -7.77
C GLN A 272 0.79 24.48 -7.80
N ILE A 273 1.30 23.27 -7.52
CA ILE A 273 2.74 23.00 -7.54
C ILE A 273 3.29 23.07 -8.97
N LEU A 274 2.61 22.51 -9.97
CA LEU A 274 3.06 22.57 -11.36
C LEU A 274 3.10 24.02 -11.89
N GLU A 275 2.09 24.82 -11.58
CA GLU A 275 2.05 26.25 -11.93
C GLU A 275 3.22 27.01 -11.30
N TYR A 276 3.44 26.82 -10.00
CA TYR A 276 4.61 27.36 -9.29
C TYR A 276 5.94 26.93 -9.95
N ARG A 277 5.98 25.70 -10.47
CA ARG A 277 7.14 25.11 -11.16
C ARG A 277 7.23 25.48 -12.64
N GLY A 278 6.48 26.48 -13.09
CA GLY A 278 6.60 27.10 -14.41
C GLY A 278 5.72 26.49 -15.50
N VAL A 279 4.78 25.61 -15.15
CA VAL A 279 3.78 25.09 -16.11
C VAL A 279 2.70 26.14 -16.34
N ASP A 280 2.55 26.55 -17.60
CA ASP A 280 1.61 27.60 -17.98
C ASP A 280 0.13 27.14 -17.95
N VAL A 281 -0.76 28.13 -17.89
CA VAL A 281 -2.22 27.94 -17.88
C VAL A 281 -2.73 27.23 -19.13
N ASP A 282 -2.06 27.38 -20.28
CA ASP A 282 -2.51 26.78 -21.54
C ASP A 282 -2.32 25.25 -21.54
N PHE A 283 -1.29 24.75 -20.84
CA PHE A 283 -1.16 23.33 -20.57
C PHE A 283 -2.37 22.78 -19.80
N PHE A 284 -2.80 23.47 -18.73
CA PHE A 284 -3.95 23.03 -17.93
C PHE A 284 -5.27 23.17 -18.68
N ARG A 285 -5.46 24.23 -19.47
CA ARG A 285 -6.62 24.39 -20.36
C ARG A 285 -6.72 23.23 -21.33
N LYS A 286 -5.61 22.83 -21.96
CA LYS A 286 -5.57 21.66 -22.84
C LYS A 286 -5.98 20.37 -22.12
N CYS A 287 -5.56 20.19 -20.86
CA CYS A 287 -5.99 19.04 -20.06
C CYS A 287 -7.50 19.07 -19.75
N ALA A 288 -8.05 20.26 -19.46
CA ALA A 288 -9.47 20.45 -19.26
C ALA A 288 -10.30 20.19 -20.54
N ASP A 289 -9.82 20.66 -21.70
CA ASP A 289 -10.43 20.41 -23.00
C ASP A 289 -10.40 18.92 -23.36
N ASP A 290 -9.27 18.25 -23.17
CA ASP A 290 -9.13 16.81 -23.38
C ASP A 290 -10.08 16.01 -22.47
N GLY A 291 -10.22 16.44 -21.21
CA GLY A 291 -11.17 15.86 -20.27
C GLY A 291 -12.62 16.07 -20.70
N THR A 292 -12.97 17.26 -21.18
CA THR A 292 -14.33 17.57 -21.68
C THR A 292 -14.66 16.72 -22.90
N LYS A 293 -13.73 16.62 -23.86
CA LYS A 293 -13.88 15.73 -25.03
C LYS A 293 -14.03 14.26 -24.63
N TRP A 294 -13.34 13.83 -23.57
CA TRP A 294 -13.50 12.49 -23.02
C TRP A 294 -14.91 12.27 -22.43
N LEU A 295 -15.45 13.24 -21.68
CA LEU A 295 -16.82 13.18 -21.17
C LEU A 295 -17.86 13.11 -22.28
N CYS A 296 -17.71 13.91 -23.35
CA CYS A 296 -18.58 13.84 -24.53
C CYS A 296 -18.55 12.44 -25.16
N ARG A 297 -17.35 11.86 -25.35
CA ARG A 297 -17.21 10.49 -25.87
C ARG A 297 -17.87 9.45 -24.97
N LEU A 298 -17.76 9.57 -23.65
CA LEU A 298 -18.46 8.67 -22.73
C LEU A 298 -19.98 8.77 -22.85
N HIS A 299 -20.50 9.95 -23.16
CA HIS A 299 -21.93 10.18 -23.33
C HIS A 299 -22.46 9.72 -24.69
N GLU A 300 -21.63 9.74 -25.74
CA GLU A 300 -22.08 9.55 -27.13
C GLU A 300 -21.64 8.23 -27.78
N ASP A 301 -20.52 7.64 -27.35
CA ASP A 301 -19.95 6.44 -27.97
C ASP A 301 -20.06 5.22 -27.04
N SER A 302 -20.89 4.25 -27.45
CA SER A 302 -21.13 3.00 -26.71
C SER A 302 -19.85 2.19 -26.47
N ASN A 303 -18.88 2.23 -27.39
CA ASN A 303 -17.63 1.48 -27.24
C ASN A 303 -16.72 2.12 -26.17
N SER A 304 -16.53 3.43 -26.22
CA SER A 304 -15.79 4.19 -25.20
C SER A 304 -16.41 4.02 -23.81
N LEU A 305 -17.74 4.06 -23.73
CA LEU A 305 -18.48 3.85 -22.49
C LEU A 305 -18.27 2.42 -21.96
N LEU A 306 -18.40 1.40 -22.81
CA LEU A 306 -18.19 0.01 -22.43
C LEU A 306 -16.74 -0.22 -21.96
N GLU A 307 -15.74 0.34 -22.65
CA GLU A 307 -14.34 0.22 -22.24
C GLU A 307 -14.11 0.85 -20.85
N TYR A 308 -14.66 2.05 -20.62
CA TYR A 308 -14.54 2.75 -19.35
C TYR A 308 -15.21 2.00 -18.19
N ILE A 309 -16.47 1.59 -18.39
CA ILE A 309 -17.21 0.87 -17.36
C ILE A 309 -16.61 -0.51 -17.12
N SER A 310 -16.12 -1.21 -18.15
CA SER A 310 -15.46 -2.50 -17.99
C SER A 310 -14.23 -2.39 -17.09
N LYS A 311 -13.37 -1.38 -17.33
CA LYS A 311 -12.22 -1.10 -16.45
C LYS A 311 -12.66 -0.82 -15.01
N ARG A 312 -13.69 0.02 -14.84
CA ARG A 312 -14.24 0.37 -13.52
C ARG A 312 -14.86 -0.85 -12.82
N HIS A 313 -15.59 -1.70 -13.55
CA HIS A 313 -16.19 -2.94 -13.07
C HIS A 313 -15.12 -3.91 -12.59
N MET A 314 -14.07 -4.16 -13.39
CA MET A 314 -12.93 -5.00 -13.00
C MET A 314 -12.21 -4.47 -11.74
N GLU A 315 -12.10 -3.15 -11.58
CA GLU A 315 -11.54 -2.57 -10.35
C GLU A 315 -12.43 -2.80 -9.13
N MET A 316 -13.75 -2.83 -9.30
CA MET A 316 -14.71 -3.04 -8.21
C MET A 316 -14.84 -4.50 -7.79
N THR A 317 -14.90 -5.46 -8.74
CA THR A 317 -14.91 -6.89 -8.42
C THR A 317 -13.65 -7.33 -7.68
N LYS A 318 -12.51 -6.65 -7.89
CA LYS A 318 -11.27 -6.85 -7.12
C LYS A 318 -11.29 -6.23 -5.71
N ARG A 319 -12.26 -5.36 -5.40
CA ARG A 319 -12.43 -4.68 -4.09
C ARG A 319 -13.65 -5.29 -3.38
N HIS A 320 -13.54 -6.51 -2.87
CA HIS A 320 -14.58 -7.05 -1.98
C HIS A 320 -14.72 -6.18 -0.71
N SER A 321 -15.72 -5.28 -0.69
CA SER A 321 -16.15 -4.53 0.49
C SER A 321 -17.52 -3.83 0.28
N ASN A 322 -18.59 -4.48 0.75
CA ASN A 322 -19.77 -3.98 1.51
C ASN A 322 -20.54 -2.68 1.16
N ASN A 323 -20.26 -1.95 0.06
CA ASN A 323 -21.12 -0.81 -0.33
C ASN A 323 -22.06 -1.18 -1.49
N ASN A 324 -23.25 -1.69 -1.15
CA ASN A 324 -24.19 -2.27 -2.11
C ASN A 324 -24.78 -1.28 -3.15
N SER A 325 -24.87 0.03 -2.86
CA SER A 325 -25.61 0.97 -3.73
C SER A 325 -24.87 1.39 -5.01
N ASP A 326 -23.58 1.76 -4.89
CA ASP A 326 -22.72 2.12 -6.03
C ASP A 326 -22.38 0.87 -6.87
N ILE A 327 -22.21 -0.30 -6.22
CA ILE A 327 -22.01 -1.59 -6.89
C ILE A 327 -23.21 -1.93 -7.77
N PHE A 328 -24.44 -1.78 -7.26
CA PHE A 328 -25.64 -2.11 -8.04
C PHE A 328 -25.78 -1.20 -9.27
N HIS A 329 -25.49 0.11 -9.13
CA HIS A 329 -25.55 1.07 -10.24
C HIS A 329 -24.49 0.83 -11.32
N ASP A 330 -23.24 0.61 -10.93
CA ASP A 330 -22.19 0.34 -11.90
C ASP A 330 -22.31 -1.07 -12.50
N ASN A 331 -22.85 -2.05 -11.76
CA ASN A 331 -23.11 -3.41 -12.25
C ASN A 331 -24.27 -3.41 -13.26
N ILE A 332 -25.37 -2.67 -13.01
CA ILE A 332 -26.45 -2.57 -13.99
C ILE A 332 -26.00 -1.80 -15.24
N LEU A 333 -25.27 -0.69 -15.09
CA LEU A 333 -24.76 0.07 -16.23
C LEU A 333 -23.77 -0.76 -17.06
N PHE A 334 -22.89 -1.53 -16.40
CA PHE A 334 -22.00 -2.49 -17.06
C PHE A 334 -22.77 -3.55 -17.84
N ARG A 335 -23.81 -4.15 -17.26
CA ARG A 335 -24.66 -5.14 -17.94
C ARG A 335 -25.37 -4.55 -19.14
N MET A 336 -25.96 -3.36 -19.02
CA MET A 336 -26.64 -2.66 -20.11
C MET A 336 -25.66 -2.34 -21.25
N ALA A 337 -24.46 -1.85 -20.92
CA ALA A 337 -23.40 -1.58 -21.89
C ALA A 337 -22.91 -2.87 -22.58
N SER A 338 -22.71 -3.94 -21.82
CA SER A 338 -22.25 -5.24 -22.33
C SER A 338 -23.28 -5.91 -23.24
N ALA A 339 -24.57 -5.71 -22.93
CA ALA A 339 -25.69 -6.12 -23.76
C ALA A 339 -25.86 -5.25 -25.02
N LYS A 340 -25.00 -4.23 -25.22
CA LYS A 340 -25.06 -3.27 -26.33
C LYS A 340 -26.42 -2.60 -26.45
N MET A 341 -27.03 -2.28 -25.30
CA MET A 341 -28.30 -1.56 -25.27
C MET A 341 -28.16 -0.20 -25.97
N ASP A 342 -29.21 0.22 -26.69
CA ASP A 342 -29.25 1.53 -27.33
C ASP A 342 -29.06 2.63 -26.28
N ILE A 343 -28.09 3.51 -26.53
CA ILE A 343 -27.72 4.61 -25.65
C ILE A 343 -28.88 5.57 -25.37
N ASN A 344 -29.89 5.60 -26.25
CA ASN A 344 -31.08 6.42 -26.14
C ASN A 344 -32.22 5.74 -25.37
N GLU A 345 -32.07 4.48 -24.94
CA GLU A 345 -33.05 3.84 -24.05
C GLU A 345 -33.20 4.70 -22.78
N PRO A 346 -34.40 5.12 -22.39
CA PRO A 346 -34.59 6.15 -21.37
C PRO A 346 -33.87 5.90 -20.05
N ILE A 347 -33.90 4.66 -19.53
CA ILE A 347 -33.26 4.32 -18.25
C ILE A 347 -31.73 4.29 -18.42
N TYR A 348 -31.23 3.73 -19.52
CA TYR A 348 -29.80 3.68 -19.82
C TYR A 348 -29.22 5.08 -20.00
N ALA A 349 -29.84 5.90 -20.85
CA ALA A 349 -29.48 7.29 -21.10
C ALA A 349 -29.40 8.09 -19.80
N GLN A 350 -30.40 7.95 -18.92
CA GLN A 350 -30.40 8.61 -17.62
C GLN A 350 -29.23 8.17 -16.75
N LYS A 351 -28.90 6.88 -16.72
CA LYS A 351 -27.77 6.37 -15.93
C LYS A 351 -26.42 6.79 -16.49
N ILE A 352 -26.26 6.84 -17.81
CA ILE A 352 -25.06 7.37 -18.47
C ILE A 352 -24.87 8.83 -18.09
N LEU A 353 -25.94 9.63 -18.17
CA LEU A 353 -25.89 11.04 -17.80
C LEU A 353 -25.50 11.24 -16.33
N GLN A 354 -26.01 10.40 -15.42
CA GLN A 354 -25.60 10.41 -14.00
C GLN A 354 -24.11 10.10 -13.81
N LEU A 355 -23.58 9.09 -14.52
CA LEU A 355 -22.16 8.75 -14.50
C LEU A 355 -21.30 9.92 -15.02
N VAL A 356 -21.65 10.45 -16.21
CA VAL A 356 -20.94 11.56 -16.84
C VAL A 356 -20.96 12.79 -15.95
N LYS A 357 -22.10 13.09 -15.31
CA LYS A 357 -22.23 14.18 -14.35
C LYS A 357 -21.32 13.97 -13.13
N LYS A 358 -21.27 12.76 -12.55
CA LYS A 358 -20.38 12.43 -11.41
C LYS A 358 -18.91 12.63 -11.76
N GLU A 359 -18.49 12.24 -12.96
CA GLU A 359 -17.12 12.46 -13.45
C GLU A 359 -16.85 13.95 -13.71
N ALA A 360 -17.80 14.68 -14.31
CA ALA A 360 -17.70 16.12 -14.56
C ALA A 360 -17.59 16.93 -13.26
N ASP A 361 -18.41 16.62 -12.26
CA ASP A 361 -18.36 17.24 -10.93
C ASP A 361 -17.00 16.95 -10.26
N THR A 362 -16.49 15.72 -10.38
CA THR A 362 -15.16 15.36 -9.87
C THR A 362 -14.03 16.14 -10.54
N MET A 363 -14.11 16.33 -11.86
CA MET A 363 -13.15 17.16 -12.59
C MET A 363 -13.22 18.63 -12.16
N ARG A 364 -14.43 19.20 -12.10
CA ARG A 364 -14.66 20.61 -11.76
C ARG A 364 -14.28 20.94 -10.32
N GLU A 365 -14.70 20.12 -9.37
CA GLU A 365 -14.58 20.44 -7.94
C GLU A 365 -13.22 20.04 -7.36
N LYS A 366 -12.59 18.98 -7.90
CA LYS A 366 -11.33 18.44 -7.36
C LYS A 366 -10.12 18.64 -8.29
N GLY A 367 -10.32 19.26 -9.46
CA GLY A 367 -9.27 19.43 -10.47
C GLY A 367 -8.76 18.11 -11.03
N ARG A 368 -9.59 17.06 -11.05
CA ARG A 368 -9.22 15.67 -11.42
C ARG A 368 -9.12 15.46 -12.93
N TYR A 369 -8.46 16.37 -13.63
CA TYR A 369 -8.33 16.30 -15.08
C TYR A 369 -7.49 15.08 -15.50
N PRO A 370 -7.93 14.32 -16.53
CA PRO A 370 -7.13 13.27 -17.13
C PRO A 370 -5.79 13.82 -17.62
N LEU A 371 -4.71 13.08 -17.38
CA LEU A 371 -3.39 13.43 -17.91
C LEU A 371 -2.82 12.25 -18.69
N ARG A 372 -2.32 12.52 -19.90
CA ARG A 372 -1.72 11.49 -20.74
C ARG A 372 -0.38 11.05 -20.14
N LYS A 373 -0.02 9.77 -20.32
CA LYS A 373 1.31 9.23 -19.94
C LYS A 373 1.63 9.47 -18.46
N CYS A 374 0.60 9.32 -17.63
CA CYS A 374 0.69 9.56 -16.22
C CYS A 374 0.06 8.40 -15.47
N LYS A 375 0.72 7.90 -14.43
CA LYS A 375 0.21 6.81 -13.61
C LYS A 375 0.53 7.01 -12.13
N GLN A 376 -0.22 6.33 -11.27
CA GLN A 376 0.13 6.14 -9.86
C GLN A 376 0.94 4.86 -9.73
N MET A 377 2.17 4.97 -9.26
CA MET A 377 3.14 3.86 -9.21
C MET A 377 3.70 3.72 -7.81
N ARG A 378 3.82 2.48 -7.31
CA ARG A 378 4.54 2.21 -6.06
C ARG A 378 6.01 2.60 -6.20
N LEU A 379 6.54 3.16 -5.12
CA LEU A 379 7.95 3.45 -5.00
C LEU A 379 8.70 2.16 -4.66
N ILE A 380 9.81 1.92 -5.37
CA ILE A 380 10.74 0.82 -5.12
C ILE A 380 12.14 1.42 -5.04
N PRO A 381 12.95 1.14 -4.02
CA PRO A 381 14.32 1.60 -3.99
C PRO A 381 15.18 0.67 -4.85
N ASP A 382 16.18 1.25 -5.52
CA ASP A 382 17.18 0.47 -6.24
C ASP A 382 18.10 -0.26 -5.27
N HIS A 383 17.79 -1.52 -4.95
CA HIS A 383 18.63 -2.34 -4.07
C HIS A 383 20.01 -2.68 -4.67
N THR A 384 20.23 -2.46 -5.96
CA THR A 384 21.50 -2.72 -6.65
C THR A 384 22.43 -1.52 -6.69
N GLN A 385 21.90 -0.33 -6.39
CA GLN A 385 22.55 0.97 -6.60
C GLN A 385 23.11 1.14 -8.03
N ILE A 386 22.47 0.63 -9.10
CA ILE A 386 22.94 0.86 -10.49
C ILE A 386 22.50 2.23 -11.03
N LEU A 387 21.33 2.70 -10.61
CA LEU A 387 20.86 4.04 -10.91
C LEU A 387 21.74 5.07 -10.21
N LYS A 388 22.08 6.14 -10.92
CA LYS A 388 22.81 7.28 -10.37
C LYS A 388 21.84 8.23 -9.66
N GLU A 389 22.39 9.14 -8.88
CA GLU A 389 21.60 10.23 -8.30
C GLU A 389 20.84 11.00 -9.39
N GLY A 390 19.57 11.31 -9.11
CA GLY A 390 18.65 11.95 -10.05
C GLY A 390 18.10 11.03 -11.15
N GLU A 391 18.42 9.74 -11.14
CA GLU A 391 17.90 8.76 -12.10
C GLU A 391 16.78 7.90 -11.50
N ALA A 392 15.90 7.42 -12.38
CA ALA A 392 14.83 6.47 -12.08
C ALA A 392 14.63 5.49 -13.24
N PHE A 393 14.00 4.35 -12.94
CA PHE A 393 13.55 3.36 -13.90
C PHE A 393 12.06 3.09 -13.67
N ILE A 394 11.28 3.01 -14.76
CA ILE A 394 9.87 2.62 -14.68
C ILE A 394 9.77 1.18 -15.16
N ALA A 395 9.21 0.31 -14.32
CA ALA A 395 8.78 -1.03 -14.73
C ALA A 395 7.33 -0.98 -15.23
N VAL A 396 7.09 -1.38 -16.49
CA VAL A 396 5.73 -1.54 -17.04
C VAL A 396 5.58 -2.86 -17.80
N GLY A 397 5.20 -3.89 -17.07
CA GLY A 397 4.89 -5.25 -17.49
C GLY A 397 3.48 -5.65 -17.07
N TYR A 398 3.04 -6.77 -17.64
CA TYR A 398 1.75 -7.38 -17.35
C TYR A 398 1.98 -8.83 -16.90
N PRO A 399 1.17 -9.38 -15.98
CA PRO A 399 1.28 -10.76 -15.53
C PRO A 399 1.23 -11.82 -16.64
N ASN A 400 0.68 -11.47 -17.81
CA ASN A 400 0.63 -12.34 -18.98
C ASN A 400 1.87 -12.23 -19.89
N GLY A 401 2.98 -11.67 -19.40
CA GLY A 401 4.22 -11.49 -20.12
C GLY A 401 4.22 -10.35 -21.15
N LYS A 402 3.08 -9.66 -21.36
CA LYS A 402 3.08 -8.43 -22.18
C LYS A 402 3.83 -7.33 -21.45
N THR A 403 4.32 -6.34 -22.18
CA THR A 403 5.01 -5.19 -21.61
C THR A 403 4.85 -3.95 -22.46
N ASP A 404 4.71 -2.79 -21.81
CA ASP A 404 4.72 -1.47 -22.45
C ASP A 404 6.09 -0.78 -22.32
N GLN A 405 7.11 -1.53 -21.87
CA GLN A 405 8.42 -1.01 -21.51
C GLN A 405 9.05 -0.17 -22.64
N LYS A 406 9.05 -0.68 -23.87
CA LYS A 406 9.61 0.03 -25.04
C LYS A 406 8.95 1.40 -25.29
N ASN A 407 7.67 1.55 -24.95
CA ASN A 407 6.97 2.82 -25.13
C ASN A 407 7.33 3.85 -24.06
N VAL A 408 7.70 3.41 -22.85
CA VAL A 408 8.14 4.29 -21.77
C VAL A 408 9.62 4.65 -21.92
N GLU A 409 10.44 3.74 -22.41
CA GLU A 409 11.89 3.95 -22.61
C GLU A 409 12.28 4.97 -23.68
N LYS A 410 11.32 5.49 -24.46
CA LYS A 410 11.54 6.56 -25.46
C LYS A 410 11.52 7.98 -24.88
N TYR A 411 11.32 8.09 -23.58
CA TYR A 411 11.28 9.36 -22.85
C TYR A 411 12.53 9.50 -21.98
N ASP A 412 12.97 10.74 -21.81
CA ASP A 412 14.25 11.03 -21.15
C ASP A 412 14.08 11.43 -19.68
N TYR A 413 12.88 11.92 -19.32
CA TYR A 413 12.59 12.45 -17.99
C TYR A 413 11.18 12.08 -17.54
N ILE A 414 11.01 12.10 -16.23
CA ILE A 414 9.73 12.01 -15.54
C ILE A 414 9.59 13.20 -14.59
N VAL A 415 8.36 13.58 -14.33
CA VAL A 415 7.97 14.43 -13.21
C VAL A 415 7.17 13.58 -12.24
N THR A 416 7.55 13.58 -10.97
CA THR A 416 6.94 12.74 -9.96
C THR A 416 6.76 13.44 -8.62
N LEU A 417 5.71 13.10 -7.90
CA LEU A 417 5.41 13.62 -6.56
C LEU A 417 4.58 12.61 -5.78
N ARG A 418 4.76 12.58 -4.47
CA ARG A 418 3.91 11.80 -3.56
C ARG A 418 2.77 12.67 -3.02
N SER A 419 1.60 12.09 -2.83
CA SER A 419 0.46 12.79 -2.23
C SER A 419 0.30 12.43 -0.75
N PRO A 420 0.07 13.39 0.16
CA PRO A 420 0.00 14.83 -0.09
C PRO A 420 1.38 15.46 -0.31
N ALA A 421 1.46 16.48 -1.18
CA ALA A 421 2.64 17.31 -1.36
C ALA A 421 2.44 18.65 -0.63
N TYR A 422 3.39 19.04 0.20
CA TYR A 422 3.38 20.20 1.07
C TYR A 422 4.17 21.39 0.51
N PHE A 423 5.27 21.13 -0.18
CA PHE A 423 6.21 22.15 -0.65
C PHE A 423 6.38 22.10 -2.18
N GLY A 424 6.84 23.21 -2.77
CA GLY A 424 7.18 23.26 -4.19
C GLY A 424 8.26 22.24 -4.57
N GLY A 425 9.17 21.95 -3.64
CA GLY A 425 10.25 20.96 -3.76
C GLY A 425 9.83 19.49 -3.71
N ASP A 426 8.60 19.16 -3.29
CA ASP A 426 8.12 17.76 -3.23
C ASP A 426 7.90 17.15 -4.62
N LEU A 427 7.88 17.99 -5.65
CA LEU A 427 7.82 17.58 -7.04
C LEU A 427 9.23 17.41 -7.60
N LEU A 428 9.58 16.17 -7.94
CA LEU A 428 10.89 15.82 -8.47
C LEU A 428 10.84 15.67 -9.98
N LYS A 429 11.92 16.10 -10.63
CA LYS A 429 12.19 15.82 -12.04
C LYS A 429 13.38 14.87 -12.10
N LEU A 430 13.14 13.65 -12.57
CA LEU A 430 14.15 12.59 -12.59
C LEU A 430 14.43 12.16 -14.02
N LYS A 431 15.69 11.79 -14.29
CA LYS A 431 16.10 11.24 -15.58
C LYS A 431 15.66 9.78 -15.67
N LEU A 432 14.96 9.44 -16.74
CA LEU A 432 14.53 8.07 -17.00
C LEU A 432 15.68 7.28 -17.65
N VAL A 433 15.97 6.11 -17.11
CA VAL A 433 17.00 5.20 -17.63
C VAL A 433 16.31 3.98 -18.24
N ASN A 434 16.76 3.55 -19.42
CA ASN A 434 16.21 2.38 -20.12
C ASN A 434 16.98 1.08 -19.79
N LYS A 435 16.37 -0.07 -20.08
CA LYS A 435 16.98 -1.40 -19.85
C LYS A 435 18.34 -1.56 -20.53
N ARG A 436 18.52 -1.02 -21.75
CA ARG A 436 19.80 -1.10 -22.46
C ARG A 436 20.94 -0.42 -21.68
N THR A 437 20.67 0.75 -21.12
CA THR A 437 21.65 1.51 -20.33
C THR A 437 21.95 0.80 -19.02
N LEU A 438 20.92 0.28 -18.33
CA LEU A 438 21.09 -0.53 -17.12
C LEU A 438 21.96 -1.76 -17.39
N ARG A 439 21.64 -2.53 -18.44
CA ARG A 439 22.39 -3.73 -18.84
C ARG A 439 23.87 -3.44 -19.11
N SER A 440 24.16 -2.35 -19.82
CA SER A 440 25.54 -1.93 -20.08
C SER A 440 26.31 -1.66 -18.78
N ARG A 441 25.68 -0.96 -17.82
CA ARG A 441 26.30 -0.64 -16.53
C ARG A 441 26.54 -1.88 -15.68
N CYS A 442 25.65 -2.87 -15.70
CA CYS A 442 25.86 -4.15 -15.02
C CYS A 442 27.10 -4.87 -15.55
N VAL A 443 27.24 -4.95 -16.88
CA VAL A 443 28.40 -5.59 -17.54
C VAL A 443 29.71 -4.87 -17.20
N ASP A 444 29.69 -3.54 -17.14
CA ASP A 444 30.87 -2.76 -16.77
C ASP A 444 31.27 -2.99 -15.30
N LEU A 445 30.30 -3.13 -14.39
CA LEU A 445 30.53 -3.46 -12.98
C LEU A 445 31.19 -4.83 -12.83
N GLU A 446 30.69 -5.87 -13.52
CA GLU A 446 31.27 -7.22 -13.51
C GLU A 446 32.72 -7.25 -13.98
N LYS A 447 33.06 -6.47 -15.01
CA LYS A 447 34.42 -6.39 -15.57
C LYS A 447 35.41 -5.65 -14.67
N SER A 448 34.94 -4.72 -13.84
CA SER A 448 35.81 -3.80 -13.11
C SER A 448 36.62 -4.42 -11.97
N LYS A 449 36.35 -5.68 -11.55
CA LYS A 449 36.94 -6.39 -10.38
C LYS A 449 36.92 -5.64 -9.03
N GLY A 450 36.60 -4.35 -9.02
CA GLY A 450 36.34 -3.51 -7.85
C GLY A 450 34.85 -3.29 -7.71
N VAL A 451 34.07 -4.38 -7.65
CA VAL A 451 32.66 -4.33 -7.28
C VAL A 451 32.63 -3.63 -5.92
N PRO A 452 32.09 -2.40 -5.79
CA PRO A 452 31.91 -1.83 -4.47
C PRO A 452 31.04 -2.80 -3.69
N SER A 453 31.33 -2.98 -2.40
CA SER A 453 30.75 -3.98 -1.48
C SER A 453 29.22 -4.02 -1.37
N VAL A 454 28.51 -3.25 -2.20
CA VAL A 454 27.06 -3.19 -2.42
C VAL A 454 26.45 -4.55 -2.80
N ASN A 455 27.20 -5.44 -3.43
CA ASN A 455 26.76 -6.82 -3.74
C ASN A 455 27.12 -7.85 -2.67
N LYS A 456 27.77 -7.47 -1.56
CA LYS A 456 27.90 -8.33 -0.38
C LYS A 456 26.68 -8.14 0.54
N ILE A 457 25.48 -8.18 -0.04
CA ILE A 457 24.30 -8.46 0.76
C ILE A 457 24.39 -9.97 1.01
N CYS A 458 24.87 -10.33 2.20
CA CYS A 458 24.49 -11.56 2.91
C CYS A 458 24.90 -12.94 2.39
N SER A 459 24.90 -13.91 3.33
CA SER A 459 25.09 -15.35 3.10
C SER A 459 24.03 -16.00 2.21
N LEU A 460 22.95 -15.28 1.86
CA LEU A 460 21.86 -15.81 1.04
C LEU A 460 22.10 -15.68 -0.49
N TYR A 461 23.08 -14.87 -0.91
CA TYR A 461 23.46 -14.66 -2.32
C TYR A 461 24.55 -15.65 -2.80
N ASP A 462 24.52 -16.89 -2.31
CA ASP A 462 25.47 -17.94 -2.72
C ASP A 462 25.07 -18.64 -4.05
N GLY A 463 24.02 -18.15 -4.73
CA GLY A 463 23.54 -18.69 -6.01
C GLY A 463 24.44 -18.36 -7.21
N PRO A 464 24.39 -19.15 -8.30
CA PRO A 464 25.23 -18.95 -9.49
C PRO A 464 24.89 -17.67 -10.30
N TYR A 465 23.78 -17.00 -9.97
CA TYR A 465 23.26 -15.85 -10.71
C TYR A 465 23.49 -14.52 -9.98
N ASN A 466 24.66 -13.91 -10.17
CA ASN A 466 25.00 -12.61 -9.57
C ASN A 466 24.76 -11.41 -10.50
N ASP A 467 23.97 -11.55 -11.58
CA ASP A 467 23.70 -10.47 -12.53
C ASP A 467 22.69 -9.46 -11.92
N PRO A 468 23.11 -8.25 -11.52
CA PRO A 468 22.23 -7.29 -10.87
C PRO A 468 21.15 -6.72 -11.81
N PHE A 469 21.29 -6.92 -13.13
CA PHE A 469 20.25 -6.52 -14.09
C PHE A 469 18.93 -7.26 -13.86
N ARG A 470 18.98 -8.50 -13.33
CA ARG A 470 17.79 -9.32 -13.08
C ARG A 470 16.80 -8.65 -12.14
N PHE A 471 17.28 -7.85 -11.18
CA PHE A 471 16.41 -7.05 -10.32
C PHE A 471 15.50 -6.12 -11.14
N PHE A 472 16.02 -5.42 -12.15
CA PHE A 472 15.19 -4.54 -12.98
C PHE A 472 14.34 -5.30 -13.99
N ASP A 473 14.87 -6.41 -14.51
CA ASP A 473 14.20 -7.17 -15.57
C ASP A 473 12.99 -7.97 -15.04
N GLY A 474 13.09 -8.46 -13.79
CA GLY A 474 12.06 -9.24 -13.13
C GLY A 474 10.86 -8.43 -12.64
N LEU A 475 10.91 -7.09 -12.62
CA LEU A 475 9.80 -6.27 -12.12
C LEU A 475 8.71 -6.05 -13.16
N HIS A 476 7.45 -6.27 -12.74
CA HIS A 476 6.28 -6.03 -13.58
C HIS A 476 5.76 -4.60 -13.45
N THR A 477 5.83 -3.96 -12.29
CA THR A 477 5.21 -2.64 -12.11
C THR A 477 5.86 -1.87 -10.99
N GLY A 478 6.07 -0.57 -11.17
CA GLY A 478 6.60 0.32 -10.14
C GLY A 478 7.54 1.39 -10.69
N LEU A 479 7.82 2.36 -9.83
CA LEU A 479 8.85 3.37 -10.04
C LEU A 479 10.06 3.01 -9.19
N VAL A 480 11.12 2.52 -9.83
CA VAL A 480 12.41 2.24 -9.19
C VAL A 480 13.21 3.54 -9.12
N ILE A 481 13.54 3.96 -7.91
CA ILE A 481 14.26 5.20 -7.62
C ILE A 481 15.67 4.86 -7.17
N ASN A 482 16.65 5.65 -7.62
CA ASN A 482 18.03 5.47 -7.17
C ASN A 482 18.16 5.53 -5.63
N SER A 483 19.10 4.76 -5.11
CA SER A 483 19.47 4.69 -3.68
C SER A 483 20.88 5.25 -3.46
N ARG A 484 21.28 6.22 -4.29
CA ARG A 484 22.54 6.96 -4.24
C ARG A 484 22.27 8.44 -3.95
N GLY A 485 23.33 9.21 -3.72
CA GLY A 485 23.23 10.64 -3.41
C GLY A 485 23.12 10.90 -1.90
N GLU A 486 22.71 12.10 -1.52
CA GLU A 486 22.71 12.54 -0.12
C GLU A 486 21.41 12.26 0.64
N ARG A 487 20.31 11.97 -0.08
CA ARG A 487 18.97 11.77 0.50
C ARG A 487 18.10 10.97 -0.47
N SER A 488 17.22 10.11 0.05
CA SER A 488 16.36 9.28 -0.80
C SER A 488 15.31 10.13 -1.52
N ALA A 489 14.99 9.80 -2.77
CA ALA A 489 13.98 10.58 -3.50
C ALA A 489 12.56 10.34 -2.96
N ALA A 490 12.30 9.21 -2.29
CA ALA A 490 11.05 8.99 -1.56
C ALA A 490 10.90 10.03 -0.42
N ASP A 491 11.95 10.23 0.37
CA ASP A 491 11.97 11.22 1.45
C ASP A 491 11.88 12.66 0.91
N MET A 492 12.56 12.96 -0.20
CA MET A 492 12.41 14.24 -0.90
C MET A 492 10.97 14.52 -1.38
N MET A 493 10.15 13.49 -1.59
CA MET A 493 8.73 13.63 -1.92
C MET A 493 7.89 13.60 -0.64
N SER A 494 7.87 14.71 0.10
CA SER A 494 7.01 14.89 1.27
C SER A 494 7.33 13.92 2.43
N GLY A 495 8.60 13.56 2.64
CA GLY A 495 9.01 12.65 3.71
C GLY A 495 8.51 11.22 3.52
N GLY A 496 8.38 10.77 2.27
CA GLY A 496 7.93 9.42 1.94
C GLY A 496 8.98 8.34 2.18
N ASP A 497 8.54 7.09 2.11
CA ASP A 497 9.39 5.91 2.22
C ASP A 497 9.04 4.87 1.13
N TYR A 498 9.48 3.63 1.32
CA TYR A 498 9.19 2.51 0.42
C TYR A 498 8.35 1.42 1.09
N ASP A 499 7.59 1.75 2.14
CA ASP A 499 6.80 0.78 2.92
C ASP A 499 5.42 0.47 2.31
N GLY A 500 5.15 1.08 1.15
CA GLY A 500 3.93 0.97 0.36
C GLY A 500 3.50 2.27 -0.32
N ASP A 501 4.28 3.34 -0.18
CA ASP A 501 4.01 4.63 -0.81
C ASP A 501 3.91 4.55 -2.34
N GLU A 502 2.95 5.33 -2.87
CA GLU A 502 2.73 5.51 -4.30
C GLU A 502 3.01 6.97 -4.67
N ALA A 503 3.63 7.16 -5.83
CA ALA A 503 3.82 8.48 -6.42
C ALA A 503 3.00 8.64 -7.70
N TRP A 504 2.56 9.86 -7.92
CA TRP A 504 2.09 10.32 -9.22
C TRP A 504 3.33 10.45 -10.12
N VAL A 505 3.32 9.82 -11.29
CA VAL A 505 4.46 9.79 -12.21
C VAL A 505 3.96 10.18 -13.59
N CYS A 506 4.53 11.22 -14.19
CA CYS A 506 4.20 11.66 -15.56
C CYS A 506 5.46 11.75 -16.40
N TRP A 507 5.42 11.16 -17.60
CA TRP A 507 6.52 11.21 -18.58
C TRP A 507 6.11 11.91 -19.88
N ASP A 508 5.12 12.80 -19.82
CA ASP A 508 4.78 13.63 -20.98
C ASP A 508 5.90 14.64 -21.29
N LYS A 509 6.37 14.65 -22.54
CA LYS A 509 7.50 15.50 -22.99
C LYS A 509 7.21 16.99 -22.83
N GLN A 510 5.97 17.43 -23.06
CA GLN A 510 5.62 18.84 -22.93
C GLN A 510 5.69 19.24 -21.45
N LEU A 511 5.07 18.45 -20.57
CA LEU A 511 5.11 18.71 -19.14
C LEU A 511 6.54 18.70 -18.58
N CYS A 512 7.32 17.65 -18.88
CA CYS A 512 8.70 17.53 -18.39
C CYS A 512 9.59 18.67 -18.88
N ARG A 513 9.29 19.27 -20.04
CA ARG A 513 10.02 20.43 -20.56
C ARG A 513 9.65 21.72 -19.81
N LEU A 514 8.37 21.91 -19.48
CA LEU A 514 7.87 23.12 -18.82
C LEU A 514 8.28 23.18 -17.34
N VAL A 515 8.32 22.03 -16.66
CA VAL A 515 8.69 21.96 -15.25
C VAL A 515 10.15 22.37 -15.04
N GLN A 516 10.32 23.41 -14.23
CA GLN A 516 11.59 23.94 -13.76
C GLN A 516 12.09 23.13 -12.55
N ASP A 517 13.41 23.03 -12.39
CA ASP A 517 14.00 22.37 -11.23
C ASP A 517 13.84 23.25 -9.98
N HIS A 518 13.58 22.62 -8.84
CA HIS A 518 13.49 23.26 -7.53
C HIS A 518 14.02 22.28 -6.49
N PRO A 519 14.86 22.72 -5.54
CA PRO A 519 15.37 21.83 -4.51
C PRO A 519 14.23 21.30 -3.64
N ALA A 520 14.35 20.05 -3.20
CA ALA A 520 13.46 19.49 -2.19
C ALA A 520 13.70 20.19 -0.85
N GLN A 521 12.62 20.43 -0.10
CA GLN A 521 12.72 21.01 1.23
C GLN A 521 13.46 20.05 2.16
N ASP A 522 14.51 20.52 2.84
CA ASP A 522 15.26 19.69 3.79
C ASP A 522 14.47 19.46 5.08
N THR A 523 13.73 18.35 5.12
CA THR A 523 12.92 17.95 6.28
C THR A 523 13.73 17.22 7.36
N SER A 524 15.05 17.13 7.22
CA SER A 524 15.93 16.60 8.27
C SER A 524 16.27 17.64 9.35
N THR A 525 15.95 18.91 9.10
CA THR A 525 16.23 20.01 10.04
C THR A 525 15.30 20.00 11.26
N ASN A 526 15.72 20.65 12.35
CA ASN A 526 14.97 20.72 13.61
C ASN A 526 13.55 21.30 13.50
N GLU A 527 13.24 22.02 12.41
CA GLU A 527 11.93 22.60 12.13
C GLU A 527 10.90 21.53 11.73
N PHE A 528 11.35 20.44 11.12
CA PHE A 528 10.51 19.33 10.62
C PHE A 528 10.57 18.09 11.50
N ILE A 529 11.36 18.11 12.57
CA ILE A 529 11.43 17.02 13.55
C ILE A 529 10.27 17.13 14.53
N VAL A 530 9.42 16.10 14.55
CA VAL A 530 8.32 15.98 15.52
C VAL A 530 8.87 15.90 16.94
N LYS A 531 8.61 16.94 17.74
CA LYS A 531 8.89 16.95 19.17
C LYS A 531 7.81 16.18 19.91
N LYS A 532 8.05 14.88 20.13
CA LYS A 532 7.18 14.05 20.97
C LYS A 532 7.04 14.64 22.37
N SER A 533 5.81 14.70 22.85
CA SER A 533 5.44 15.11 24.21
C SER A 533 6.09 14.22 25.27
N HIS A 534 6.16 14.70 26.51
CA HIS A 534 6.67 13.87 27.62
C HIS A 534 5.84 12.59 27.78
N HIS A 535 4.51 12.70 27.67
CA HIS A 535 3.57 11.59 27.77
C HIS A 535 3.84 10.49 26.71
N GLU A 536 4.18 10.87 25.47
CA GLU A 536 4.50 9.93 24.38
C GLU A 536 5.78 9.12 24.61
N LYS A 537 6.68 9.64 25.45
CA LYS A 537 8.00 9.06 25.73
C LYS A 537 8.00 8.18 26.97
N VAL A 538 6.92 8.19 27.77
CA VAL A 538 6.80 7.31 28.94
C VAL A 538 6.83 5.85 28.47
N LEU A 539 7.62 5.03 29.14
CA LEU A 539 7.73 3.60 28.87
C LEU A 539 6.36 2.93 29.06
N ALA A 540 5.92 2.20 28.04
CA ALA A 540 4.66 1.46 28.01
C ALA A 540 4.42 0.61 29.27
N SER A 541 5.48 -0.03 29.75
CA SER A 541 5.49 -0.89 30.95
C SER A 541 5.16 -0.15 32.25
N ARG A 542 5.23 1.19 32.26
CA ARG A 542 5.00 2.04 33.44
C ARG A 542 3.68 2.82 33.38
N VAL A 543 2.85 2.58 32.36
CA VAL A 543 1.64 3.38 32.11
C VAL A 543 0.37 2.61 32.49
N SER A 544 -0.52 3.24 33.25
CA SER A 544 -1.83 2.68 33.59
C SER A 544 -2.81 2.71 32.40
N LEU A 545 -3.90 1.94 32.48
CA LEU A 545 -4.98 1.95 31.48
C LEU A 545 -5.58 3.36 31.29
N LYS A 546 -5.78 4.10 32.38
CA LYS A 546 -6.25 5.49 32.32
C LYS A 546 -5.31 6.40 31.52
N GLN A 547 -4.01 6.33 31.80
CA GLN A 547 -3.01 7.13 31.07
C GLN A 547 -2.93 6.70 29.58
N ARG A 548 -3.18 5.43 29.27
CA ARG A 548 -3.32 4.94 27.89
C ARG A 548 -4.54 5.54 27.17
N ALA A 549 -5.67 5.62 27.86
CA ALA A 549 -6.88 6.27 27.36
C ALA A 549 -6.64 7.76 27.06
N GLU A 550 -5.99 8.47 27.98
CA GLU A 550 -5.63 9.89 27.84
C GLU A 550 -4.69 10.10 26.65
N PHE A 551 -3.69 9.24 26.49
CA PHE A 551 -2.78 9.29 25.35
C PHE A 551 -3.51 9.07 24.01
N ALA A 552 -4.40 8.07 23.95
CA ALA A 552 -5.22 7.82 22.75
C ALA A 552 -6.13 9.01 22.39
N LEU A 553 -6.70 9.70 23.37
CA LEU A 553 -7.47 10.93 23.16
C LEU A 553 -6.62 12.06 22.59
N HIS A 554 -5.41 12.24 23.11
CA HIS A 554 -4.46 13.22 22.59
C HIS A 554 -4.08 12.92 21.13
N TYR A 555 -3.80 11.65 20.81
CA TYR A 555 -3.51 11.23 19.43
C TYR A 555 -4.66 11.52 18.45
N ARG A 556 -5.92 11.38 18.88
CA ARG A 556 -7.11 11.71 18.07
C ARG A 556 -7.20 13.20 17.71
N TYR A 557 -6.79 14.07 18.64
CA TYR A 557 -6.77 15.51 18.40
C TYR A 557 -5.84 15.85 17.22
N HIS A 558 -4.64 15.25 17.18
CA HIS A 558 -3.67 15.44 16.09
C HIS A 558 -4.24 15.12 14.70
N GLN A 559 -4.89 13.97 14.54
CA GLN A 559 -5.46 13.57 13.25
C GLN A 559 -6.55 14.51 12.74
N THR A 560 -7.36 15.05 13.65
CA THR A 560 -8.40 16.02 13.29
C THR A 560 -7.78 17.35 12.82
N GLN A 561 -6.65 17.77 13.40
CA GLN A 561 -5.94 18.96 12.97
C GLN A 561 -5.32 18.80 11.58
N LEU A 562 -4.79 17.62 11.25
CA LEU A 562 -4.19 17.35 9.94
C LEU A 562 -5.17 17.61 8.78
N GLY A 563 -6.43 17.18 8.90
CA GLY A 563 -7.46 17.43 7.88
C GLY A 563 -7.73 18.93 7.68
N LYS A 564 -7.82 19.69 8.77
CA LYS A 564 -8.01 21.15 8.72
C LYS A 564 -6.81 21.85 8.10
N LEU A 565 -5.60 21.46 8.48
CA LEU A 565 -4.35 22.02 7.95
C LEU A 565 -4.20 21.73 6.46
N SER A 566 -4.63 20.55 5.98
CA SER A 566 -4.60 20.24 4.55
C SER A 566 -5.47 21.19 3.74
N THR A 567 -6.70 21.48 4.19
CA THR A 567 -7.60 22.43 3.51
C THR A 567 -7.11 23.87 3.63
N ALA A 568 -6.58 24.26 4.81
CA ALA A 568 -5.98 25.56 5.01
C ALA A 568 -4.78 25.77 4.08
N LEU A 569 -3.98 24.72 3.86
CA LEU A 569 -2.82 24.78 2.97
C LEU A 569 -3.22 24.96 1.52
N ASP A 570 -4.26 24.26 1.03
CA ASP A 570 -4.78 24.51 -0.33
C ASP A 570 -5.17 25.98 -0.50
N SER A 571 -5.81 26.57 0.51
CA SER A 571 -6.26 27.97 0.49
C SER A 571 -5.08 28.95 0.58
N ALA A 572 -4.08 28.65 1.41
CA ALA A 572 -2.87 29.46 1.54
C ALA A 572 -2.06 29.46 0.23
N MET A 573 -1.90 28.30 -0.41
CA MET A 573 -1.22 28.20 -1.69
C MET A 573 -1.90 29.00 -2.79
N ASP A 574 -3.24 28.99 -2.84
CA ASP A 574 -4.00 29.80 -3.82
C ASP A 574 -3.89 31.31 -3.55
N GLN A 575 -3.87 31.71 -2.27
CA GLN A 575 -3.88 33.14 -1.91
C GLN A 575 -2.48 33.77 -1.93
N PHE A 576 -1.47 33.04 -1.48
CA PHE A 576 -0.12 33.56 -1.22
C PHE A 576 0.96 32.92 -2.11
N GLY A 577 0.68 31.78 -2.73
CA GLY A 577 1.64 30.99 -3.51
C GLY A 577 2.24 29.82 -2.73
N VAL A 578 2.74 28.79 -3.43
CA VAL A 578 3.14 27.48 -2.88
C VAL A 578 4.22 27.57 -1.80
N ASP A 579 5.32 28.28 -2.06
CA ASP A 579 6.44 28.44 -1.12
C ASP A 579 6.51 29.88 -0.56
N SER A 580 5.35 30.53 -0.42
CA SER A 580 5.25 31.77 0.36
C SER A 580 5.49 31.50 1.85
N PRO A 581 5.93 32.50 2.65
CA PRO A 581 6.09 32.34 4.09
C PRO A 581 4.84 31.79 4.79
N GLU A 582 3.66 32.24 4.38
CA GLU A 582 2.36 31.81 4.89
C GLU A 582 2.09 30.34 4.56
N SER A 583 2.30 29.94 3.30
CA SER A 583 2.11 28.55 2.87
C SER A 583 3.12 27.61 3.51
N ILE A 584 4.40 28.00 3.62
CA ILE A 584 5.45 27.22 4.29
C ILE A 584 5.09 27.01 5.76
N ALA A 585 4.57 28.03 6.45
CA ALA A 585 4.16 27.90 7.84
C ALA A 585 3.04 26.85 8.01
N VAL A 586 1.99 26.92 7.17
CA VAL A 586 0.88 25.95 7.21
C VAL A 586 1.36 24.54 6.77
N ALA A 587 2.20 24.47 5.74
CA ALA A 587 2.80 23.25 5.22
C ALA A 587 3.65 22.54 6.26
N THR A 588 4.50 23.27 6.97
CA THR A 588 5.34 22.75 8.05
C THR A 588 4.47 22.18 9.17
N GLN A 589 3.42 22.88 9.59
CA GLN A 589 2.48 22.36 10.59
C GLN A 589 1.76 21.10 10.09
N ALA A 590 1.31 21.08 8.83
CA ALA A 590 0.65 19.92 8.25
C ALA A 590 1.58 18.70 8.17
N PHE A 591 2.84 18.91 7.76
CA PHE A 591 3.88 17.89 7.70
C PHE A 591 4.19 17.30 9.08
N LEU A 592 4.35 18.16 10.10
CA LEU A 592 4.59 17.73 11.48
C LEU A 592 3.41 16.92 12.02
N GLN A 593 2.17 17.31 11.74
CA GLN A 593 0.99 16.56 12.17
C GLN A 593 0.86 15.20 11.49
N ALA A 594 1.29 15.07 10.22
CA ALA A 594 1.32 13.78 9.52
C ALA A 594 2.38 12.83 10.07
N SER A 595 3.44 13.38 10.65
CA SER A 595 4.59 12.65 11.19
C SER A 595 4.40 12.19 12.66
N ILE A 596 3.35 12.66 13.33
CA ILE A 596 2.93 12.26 14.70
C ILE A 596 2.20 10.91 14.69
#